data_AF-A0A9D6FMU2-F1
#
_entry.id   AF-A0A9D6FMU2-F1
#
_cell.length_a   1.000
_cell.length_b   1.000
_cell.length_c   1.000
_cell.angle_alpha   90.00
_cell.angle_beta   90.00
_cell.angle_gamma   90.00
#
_symmetry.space_group_name_H-M   'P 1'
#
loop_
_entity.id
_entity.type
_entity.pdbx_description
1 polymer ?
#
loop_
_entity_poly.entity_id
_entity_poly.type
_entity_poly.pdbx_seq_one_letter_code
_entity_poly.pdbx_strand_id
1 'polypeptide(L)'
;MTKNKLVTMRFLPQELKEIQSYLRKNPLFTSISSLGRAATMEFIHTRREVALFPQGGFKEKERPSFLWDYDLTEAQVREILRHSPFEERKWLIARILDRLGPPEIFSYLSVSEIKRALPELRMDPKVKRHWQEAVDLWTAKSRKS
;
A
#
# COMPACT_ATOMS: atom_id res chain seq x y z
N MET A 1 8.97 -1.73 -33.80
CA MET A 1 9.59 -2.94 -33.22
C MET A 1 9.58 -2.81 -31.70
N THR A 2 8.76 -3.60 -31.01
CA THR A 2 8.64 -3.57 -29.54
C THR A 2 9.85 -4.28 -28.93
N LYS A 3 10.64 -3.59 -28.11
CA LYS A 3 11.81 -4.20 -27.46
C LYS A 3 11.36 -5.13 -26.33
N ASN A 4 11.78 -6.39 -26.36
CA ASN A 4 11.58 -7.31 -25.23
C ASN A 4 12.38 -6.78 -24.04
N LYS A 5 11.69 -6.34 -22.98
CA LYS A 5 12.30 -5.94 -21.72
C LYS A 5 12.49 -7.17 -20.84
N LEU A 6 13.74 -7.51 -20.55
CA LEU A 6 14.06 -8.58 -19.59
C LEU A 6 13.85 -8.05 -18.17
N VAL A 7 13.22 -8.86 -17.32
CA VAL A 7 12.99 -8.56 -15.90
C VAL A 7 13.52 -9.73 -15.08
N THR A 8 14.33 -9.43 -14.07
CA THR A 8 14.89 -10.43 -13.17
C THR A 8 13.97 -10.59 -11.97
N MET A 9 13.56 -11.83 -11.68
CA MET A 9 12.82 -12.19 -10.47
C MET A 9 13.74 -12.95 -9.53
N ARG A 10 13.68 -12.62 -8.23
CA ARG A 10 14.40 -13.35 -7.18
C ARG A 10 13.40 -14.22 -6.45
N PHE A 11 13.79 -15.46 -6.20
CA PHE A 11 13.01 -16.43 -5.46
C PHE A 11 13.80 -16.90 -4.25
N LEU A 12 13.10 -17.17 -3.16
CA LEU A 12 13.64 -17.86 -2.01
C LEU A 12 13.92 -19.34 -2.39
N PRO A 13 14.87 -19.99 -1.71
CA PRO A 13 15.19 -21.40 -1.99
C PRO A 13 13.97 -22.34 -1.85
N GLN A 14 13.08 -22.05 -0.89
CA GLN A 14 11.84 -22.79 -0.65
C GLN A 14 10.89 -22.68 -1.85
N GLU A 15 10.68 -21.46 -2.35
CA GLU A 15 9.81 -21.16 -3.49
C GLU A 15 10.31 -21.83 -4.76
N LEU A 16 11.64 -21.80 -5.00
CA LEU A 16 12.23 -22.50 -6.15
C LEU A 16 11.96 -24.00 -6.11
N LYS A 17 12.06 -24.62 -4.93
CA LYS A 17 11.79 -26.05 -4.76
C LYS A 17 10.33 -26.39 -5.06
N GLU A 18 9.40 -25.55 -4.63
CA GLU A 18 7.97 -25.70 -4.90
C GLU A 18 7.66 -25.53 -6.39
N ILE A 19 8.20 -24.49 -7.02
CA ILE A 19 8.05 -24.25 -8.47
C ILE A 19 8.59 -25.43 -9.27
N GLN A 20 9.79 -25.93 -8.93
CA GLN A 20 10.37 -27.09 -9.61
C GLN A 20 9.53 -28.36 -9.42
N SER A 21 9.00 -28.58 -8.21
CA SER A 21 8.08 -29.70 -7.94
C SER A 21 6.81 -29.59 -8.77
N TYR A 22 6.24 -28.39 -8.90
CA TYR A 22 5.07 -28.13 -9.72
C TYR A 22 5.34 -28.40 -11.20
N LEU A 23 6.45 -27.91 -11.76
CA LEU A 23 6.81 -28.12 -13.17
C LEU A 23 7.01 -29.60 -13.51
N ARG A 24 7.57 -30.40 -12.59
CA ARG A 24 7.71 -31.85 -12.79
C ARG A 24 6.36 -32.57 -12.87
N LYS A 25 5.35 -32.06 -12.17
CA LYS A 25 4.01 -32.65 -12.10
C LYS A 25 3.08 -32.15 -13.20
N ASN A 26 3.39 -31.01 -13.83
CA ASN A 26 2.49 -30.34 -14.77
C ASN A 26 3.23 -30.05 -16.09
N PRO A 27 3.06 -30.89 -17.14
CA PRO A 27 3.77 -30.73 -18.41
C PRO A 27 3.33 -29.52 -19.23
N LEU A 28 2.28 -28.81 -18.81
CA LEU A 28 1.77 -27.60 -19.48
C LEU A 28 2.78 -26.44 -19.46
N PHE A 29 3.74 -26.45 -18.52
CA PHE A 29 4.79 -25.45 -18.43
C PHE A 29 6.15 -26.14 -18.48
N THR A 30 6.97 -25.72 -19.44
CA THR A 30 8.30 -26.31 -19.68
C THR A 30 9.42 -25.57 -18.95
N SER A 31 9.13 -24.39 -18.40
CA SER A 31 10.10 -23.55 -17.71
C SER A 31 9.46 -22.65 -16.64
N ILE A 32 10.29 -22.18 -15.71
CA ILE A 32 9.92 -21.14 -14.75
C ILE A 32 9.48 -19.86 -15.48
N SER A 33 10.13 -19.53 -16.61
CA SER A 33 9.78 -18.35 -17.40
C SER A 33 8.39 -18.42 -18.03
N SER A 34 8.00 -19.58 -18.58
CA SER A 34 6.66 -19.77 -19.14
C SER A 34 5.58 -19.73 -18.05
N LEU A 35 5.84 -20.37 -16.92
CA LEU A 35 4.95 -20.35 -15.77
C LEU A 35 4.80 -18.94 -15.20
N GLY A 36 5.92 -18.23 -15.03
CA GLY A 36 5.95 -16.86 -14.53
C GLY A 36 5.16 -15.89 -15.42
N ARG A 37 5.26 -16.03 -16.75
CA ARG A 37 4.43 -15.23 -17.68
C ARG A 37 2.95 -15.53 -17.54
N ALA A 38 2.57 -16.81 -17.52
CA ALA A 38 1.17 -17.20 -17.40
C ALA A 38 0.56 -16.75 -16.06
N ALA A 39 1.30 -16.93 -14.96
CA ALA A 39 0.89 -16.46 -13.64
C ALA A 39 0.78 -14.92 -13.59
N THR A 40 1.72 -14.19 -14.21
CA THR A 40 1.64 -12.72 -14.30
C THR A 40 0.39 -12.28 -15.07
N MET A 41 0.09 -12.94 -16.20
CA MET A 41 -1.09 -12.60 -17.00
C MET A 41 -2.39 -12.95 -16.27
N GLU A 42 -2.48 -14.13 -15.66
CA GLU A 42 -3.62 -14.53 -14.83
C GLU A 42 -3.83 -13.53 -13.69
N PHE A 43 -2.76 -13.16 -13.00
CA PHE A 43 -2.81 -12.18 -11.93
C PHE A 43 -3.35 -10.82 -12.40
N ILE A 44 -2.87 -10.31 -13.54
CA ILE A 44 -3.36 -9.06 -14.15
C ILE A 44 -4.85 -9.15 -14.50
N HIS A 45 -5.31 -10.30 -15.00
CA HIS A 45 -6.70 -10.50 -15.41
C HIS A 45 -7.65 -10.68 -14.22
N THR A 46 -7.23 -11.43 -13.20
CA THR A 46 -8.03 -11.80 -12.03
C THR A 46 -8.02 -10.72 -10.95
N ARG A 47 -6.91 -9.97 -10.82
CA ARG A 47 -6.77 -8.86 -9.88
C ARG A 47 -6.51 -7.55 -10.62
N ARG A 48 -7.58 -6.92 -11.11
CA ARG A 48 -7.51 -5.60 -11.77
C ARG A 48 -6.96 -4.49 -10.88
N GLU A 49 -6.91 -4.68 -9.56
CA GLU A 49 -6.60 -3.62 -8.59
C GLU A 49 -5.42 -3.92 -7.66
N VAL A 50 -4.80 -5.11 -7.73
CA VAL A 50 -3.64 -5.34 -6.87
C VAL A 50 -2.38 -4.97 -7.65
N ALA A 51 -2.02 -3.69 -7.55
CA ALA A 51 -0.72 -3.18 -7.96
C ALA A 51 0.40 -3.76 -7.08
N LEU A 52 0.68 -5.06 -7.20
CA LEU A 52 1.90 -5.66 -6.67
C LEU A 52 3.03 -5.31 -7.64
N PHE A 53 3.75 -4.23 -7.34
CA PHE A 53 5.03 -3.98 -7.98
C PHE A 53 6.14 -4.65 -7.16
N PRO A 54 6.73 -5.77 -7.63
CA PRO A 54 7.92 -6.33 -7.02
C PRO A 54 9.09 -5.39 -7.34
N GLN A 55 9.55 -4.67 -6.32
CA GLN A 55 10.81 -3.92 -6.21
C GLN A 55 11.70 -3.92 -7.48
N GLY A 56 11.73 -2.78 -8.18
CA GLY A 56 12.74 -2.54 -9.22
C GLY A 56 12.24 -1.74 -10.43
N GLY A 57 11.89 -0.47 -10.24
CA GLY A 57 11.69 0.43 -11.37
C GLY A 57 10.76 1.61 -11.15
N PHE A 58 10.90 2.35 -10.05
CA PHE A 58 10.37 3.70 -9.99
C PHE A 58 11.54 4.67 -9.83
N LYS A 59 11.58 5.69 -10.70
CA LYS A 59 12.37 6.90 -10.44
C LYS A 59 12.10 7.35 -9.00
N GLU A 60 13.12 7.87 -8.32
CA GLU A 60 13.16 8.40 -6.95
C GLU A 60 12.09 9.45 -6.56
N LYS A 61 11.03 9.63 -7.33
CA LYS A 61 9.89 10.48 -6.97
C LYS A 61 8.86 9.64 -6.22
N GLU A 62 8.55 9.80 -4.95
CA GLU A 62 9.00 10.66 -3.87
C GLU A 62 8.67 9.78 -2.64
N ARG A 63 9.67 9.38 -1.85
CA ARG A 63 9.36 8.76 -0.56
C ARG A 63 8.72 9.83 0.32
N PRO A 64 7.57 9.58 0.95
CA PRO A 64 6.97 10.58 1.81
C PRO A 64 7.93 10.86 2.98
N SER A 65 8.19 12.14 3.24
CA SER A 65 9.15 12.57 4.27
C SER A 65 8.82 12.00 5.66
N PHE A 66 7.54 11.75 5.94
CA PHE A 66 7.04 11.20 7.20
C PHE A 66 7.21 9.67 7.35
N LEU A 67 7.65 8.97 6.29
CA LEU A 67 7.84 7.51 6.24
C LEU A 67 9.27 7.13 5.86
N TRP A 68 10.25 7.95 6.25
CA TRP A 68 11.66 7.72 5.93
C TRP A 68 12.22 6.39 6.46
N ASP A 69 11.61 5.82 7.50
CA ASP A 69 11.98 4.54 8.13
C ASP A 69 11.34 3.31 7.43
N TYR A 70 10.54 3.51 6.37
CA TYR A 70 9.90 2.45 5.60
C TYR A 70 10.21 2.59 4.10
N ASP A 71 10.34 1.46 3.41
CA ASP A 71 10.51 1.46 1.96
C ASP A 71 9.14 1.51 1.25
N LEU A 72 8.43 2.63 1.47
CA LEU A 72 7.14 2.93 0.86
C LEU A 72 7.22 4.22 0.04
N THR A 73 6.61 4.19 -1.15
CA THR A 73 6.41 5.35 -2.02
C THR A 73 5.06 6.01 -1.76
N GLU A 74 4.92 7.27 -2.16
CA GLU A 74 3.66 8.03 -2.09
C GLU A 74 2.46 7.27 -2.67
N ALA A 75 2.65 6.63 -3.84
CA ALA A 75 1.60 5.85 -4.49
C ALA A 75 1.18 4.64 -3.65
N GLN A 76 2.15 3.93 -3.04
CA GLN A 76 1.87 2.78 -2.18
C GLN A 76 1.14 3.18 -0.91
N VAL A 77 1.48 4.33 -0.32
CA VAL A 77 0.76 4.88 0.84
C VAL A 77 -0.70 5.13 0.49
N ARG A 78 -0.97 5.80 -0.63
CA ARG A 78 -2.35 6.06 -1.10
C ARG A 78 -3.12 4.76 -1.36
N GLU A 79 -2.44 3.76 -1.92
CA GLU A 79 -3.05 2.47 -2.21
C GLU A 79 -3.46 1.72 -0.93
N ILE A 80 -2.54 1.63 0.05
CA ILE A 80 -2.80 1.01 1.36
C ILE A 80 -3.95 1.72 2.06
N LEU A 81 -3.96 3.06 2.05
CA LEU A 81 -5.03 3.83 2.66
C LEU A 81 -6.38 3.57 2.00
N ARG A 82 -6.43 3.37 0.68
CA ARG A 82 -7.69 3.19 -0.05
C ARG A 82 -8.23 1.77 -0.04
N HIS A 83 -7.35 0.78 -0.23
CA HIS A 83 -7.76 -0.59 -0.56
C HIS A 83 -7.50 -1.61 0.57
N SER A 84 -6.60 -1.33 1.52
CA SER A 84 -6.33 -2.29 2.59
C SER A 84 -7.44 -2.28 3.65
N PRO A 85 -7.69 -3.44 4.31
CA PRO A 85 -8.55 -3.52 5.48
C PRO A 85 -8.15 -2.52 6.57
N PHE A 86 -9.11 -2.08 7.38
CA PHE A 86 -8.88 -1.04 8.38
C PHE A 86 -7.71 -1.39 9.32
N GLU A 87 -7.64 -2.62 9.83
CA GLU A 87 -6.57 -3.08 10.73
C GLU A 87 -5.16 -2.95 10.10
N GLU A 88 -5.04 -3.18 8.80
CA GLU A 88 -3.77 -3.11 8.08
C GLU A 88 -3.34 -1.67 7.78
N ARG A 89 -4.27 -0.72 7.63
CA ARG A 89 -3.95 0.70 7.39
C ARG A 89 -3.99 1.57 8.64
N LYS A 90 -4.43 1.04 9.77
CA LYS A 90 -4.58 1.75 11.07
C LYS A 90 -3.28 2.37 11.56
N TRP A 91 -2.18 1.63 11.48
CA TRP A 91 -0.85 2.12 11.88
C TRP A 91 -0.38 3.28 11.00
N LEU A 92 -0.71 3.23 9.70
CA LEU A 92 -0.33 4.25 8.72
C LEU A 92 -1.13 5.54 8.96
N ILE A 93 -2.43 5.41 9.26
CA ILE A 93 -3.28 6.55 9.68
C ILE A 93 -2.73 7.19 10.95
N ALA A 94 -2.40 6.40 11.98
CA ALA A 94 -1.81 6.93 13.21
C ALA A 94 -0.53 7.72 12.94
N ARG A 95 0.33 7.20 12.05
CA ARG A 95 1.60 7.83 11.70
C ARG A 95 1.43 9.12 10.90
N ILE A 96 0.47 9.17 9.97
CA ILE A 96 0.10 10.40 9.25
C ILE A 96 -0.32 11.49 10.25
N LEU A 97 -1.20 11.15 11.20
CA LEU A 97 -1.69 12.10 12.20
C LEU A 97 -0.63 12.55 13.23
N ASP A 98 0.41 11.74 13.44
CA ASP A 98 1.49 12.03 14.38
C ASP A 98 2.60 12.89 13.74
N ARG A 99 2.85 12.72 12.44
CA ARG A 99 4.03 13.28 11.76
C ARG A 99 3.74 14.42 10.80
N LEU A 100 2.53 14.51 10.25
CA LEU A 100 2.19 15.51 9.24
C LEU A 100 1.41 16.69 9.83
N GLY A 101 1.51 17.84 9.18
CA GLY A 101 0.68 19.01 9.49
C GLY A 101 -0.75 18.87 8.93
N PRO A 102 -1.73 19.64 9.45
CA PRO A 102 -3.12 19.63 8.95
C PRO A 102 -3.27 19.72 7.42
N PRO A 103 -2.58 20.62 6.67
CA PRO A 103 -2.75 20.70 5.22
C PRO A 103 -2.26 19.45 4.49
N GLU A 104 -1.19 18.82 4.98
CA GLU A 104 -0.60 17.62 4.40
C GLU A 104 -1.47 16.40 4.69
N ILE A 105 -2.03 16.29 5.90
CA ILE A 105 -2.92 15.20 6.30
C ILE A 105 -4.12 15.09 5.36
N PHE A 106 -4.72 16.22 4.98
CA PHE A 106 -5.87 16.23 4.07
C PHE A 106 -5.54 15.82 2.63
N SER A 107 -4.27 15.70 2.28
CA SER A 107 -3.86 15.14 0.99
C SER A 107 -3.95 13.59 0.95
N TYR A 108 -4.06 12.96 2.13
CA TYR A 108 -4.17 11.50 2.30
C TYR A 108 -5.49 11.04 2.91
N LEU A 109 -6.07 11.81 3.83
CA LEU A 109 -7.22 11.41 4.64
C LEU A 109 -8.32 12.46 4.61
N SER A 110 -9.57 12.02 4.49
CA SER A 110 -10.72 12.88 4.72
C SER A 110 -11.02 13.05 6.21
N VAL A 111 -11.68 14.15 6.58
CA VAL A 111 -12.17 14.38 7.96
C VAL A 111 -13.03 13.20 8.45
N SER A 112 -13.83 12.60 7.56
CA SER A 112 -14.68 11.45 7.87
C SER A 112 -13.88 10.19 8.22
N GLU A 113 -12.74 9.98 7.57
CA GLU A 113 -11.86 8.83 7.81
C GLU A 113 -11.10 9.01 9.12
N ILE A 114 -10.62 10.23 9.37
CA ILE A 114 -9.97 10.59 10.64
C ILE A 114 -10.96 10.36 11.80
N LYS A 115 -12.20 10.87 11.69
CA LYS A 115 -13.24 10.69 12.71
C LYS A 115 -13.53 9.22 13.01
N ARG A 116 -13.60 8.37 11.97
CA ARG A 116 -13.85 6.93 12.12
C ARG A 116 -12.64 6.21 12.71
N ALA A 117 -11.43 6.59 12.34
CA ALA A 117 -10.21 5.93 12.77
C ALA A 117 -9.84 6.28 14.23
N LEU A 118 -9.98 7.56 14.60
CA LEU A 118 -9.51 8.12 15.88
C LEU A 118 -9.79 7.26 17.11
N PRO A 119 -11.02 6.76 17.36
CA PRO A 119 -11.34 5.95 18.55
C PRO A 119 -10.45 4.72 18.68
N GLU A 120 -10.05 4.14 17.56
CA GLU A 120 -9.31 2.90 17.51
C GLU A 120 -7.79 3.07 17.44
N LEU A 121 -7.30 4.27 17.11
CA LEU A 121 -5.86 4.51 17.00
C LEU A 121 -5.18 4.44 18.37
N ARG A 122 -4.03 3.74 18.39
CA ARG A 122 -3.08 3.73 19.50
C ARG A 122 -2.13 4.91 19.32
N MET A 123 -2.39 6.00 20.06
CA MET A 123 -1.61 7.23 20.06
C MET A 123 -1.66 7.85 21.47
N ASP A 124 -0.78 8.82 21.73
CA ASP A 124 -0.77 9.50 23.02
C ASP A 124 -2.15 10.11 23.34
N PRO A 125 -2.69 9.93 24.55
CA PRO A 125 -4.03 10.42 24.90
C PRO A 125 -4.21 11.93 24.72
N LYS A 126 -3.17 12.75 24.92
CA LYS A 126 -3.24 14.20 24.71
C LYS A 126 -3.36 14.53 23.23
N VAL A 127 -2.54 13.88 22.40
CA VAL A 127 -2.58 14.02 20.93
C VAL A 127 -3.95 13.59 20.40
N LYS A 128 -4.48 12.47 20.89
CA LYS A 128 -5.82 11.99 20.55
C LYS A 128 -6.91 12.99 20.89
N ARG A 129 -6.83 13.64 22.05
CA ARG A 129 -7.79 14.67 22.47
C ARG A 129 -7.75 15.89 21.55
N HIS A 130 -6.56 16.37 21.21
CA HIS A 130 -6.40 17.49 20.28
C HIS A 130 -6.98 17.18 18.90
N TRP A 131 -6.77 15.97 18.40
CA TRP A 131 -7.36 15.53 17.14
C TRP A 131 -8.88 15.42 17.21
N GLN A 132 -9.43 14.95 18.33
CA GLN A 132 -10.87 14.89 18.54
C GLN A 132 -11.49 16.31 18.51
N GLU A 133 -10.91 17.24 19.26
CA GLU A 133 -11.32 18.65 19.28
C GLU A 133 -11.26 19.27 17.87
N ALA A 134 -10.18 19.01 17.11
CA ALA A 134 -10.02 19.51 15.74
C ALA A 134 -11.09 18.95 14.78
N VAL A 135 -11.35 17.64 14.83
CA VAL A 135 -12.38 16.99 13.99
C VAL A 135 -13.78 17.50 14.31
N ASP A 136 -14.09 17.73 15.59
CA ASP A 136 -15.37 18.28 16.01
C ASP A 136 -15.57 19.71 15.49
N LEU A 137 -14.52 20.55 15.53
CA LEU A 137 -14.55 21.90 14.94
C LEU A 137 -14.75 21.88 13.43
N TRP A 138 -14.06 20.97 12.72
CA TRP A 138 -14.18 20.84 11.27
C TRP A 138 -15.57 20.35 10.84
N THR A 139 -16.15 19.41 11.57
CA THR A 139 -17.51 18.93 11.31
C THR A 139 -18.59 19.94 11.69
N ALA A 140 -18.36 20.77 12.71
CA ALA A 140 -19.26 21.87 13.04
C ALA A 140 -19.24 22.97 11.95
N LYS A 141 -18.06 23.26 11.39
CA LYS A 141 -17.90 24.25 10.32
C LYS A 141 -18.54 23.80 8.99
N SER A 142 -18.45 22.52 8.63
CA SER A 142 -19.07 22.00 7.39
C SER A 142 -20.59 21.97 7.42
N ARG A 143 -21.21 22.09 8.62
CA ARG A 143 -22.67 22.12 8.80
C ARG A 143 -23.28 23.52 8.67
N LYS A 144 -22.45 24.57 8.65
CA LYS A 144 -22.85 25.98 8.61
C LYS A 144 -22.61 26.65 7.24
N SER A 145 -22.29 25.87 6.21
CA SER A 145 -22.11 26.35 4.85
C SER A 145 -23.15 25.77 3.90
#